data_AF-A0A5K1FSL1-F1
#
_entry.id   AF-A0A5K1FSL1-F1
#
_cell.length_a   1.000
_cell.length_b   1.000
_cell.length_c   1.000
_cell.angle_alpha   90.00
_cell.angle_beta   90.00
_cell.angle_gamma   90.00
#
_symmetry.space_group_name_H-M   'P 1'
#
loop_
_entity.id
_entity.type
_entity.pdbx_description
1 polymer ?
#
loop_
_entity_poly.entity_id
_entity_poly.type
_entity_poly.pdbx_seq_one_letter_code
_entity_poly.pdbx_strand_id
1 'polypeptide(L)' 'IVEKYKLGNPKSFHYLNQSNCYELAGVSDAHDYIATRRAMDVVGISEKDQ' A
#
# COMPACT_ATOMS: atom_id res chain seq x y z
N ILE A 1 1.78 7.62 -8.79
CA ILE A 1 1.38 6.24 -8.38
C ILE A 1 -0.14 6.12 -8.36
N VAL A 2 -0.84 6.87 -7.52
CA VAL A 2 -2.31 6.80 -7.38
C VAL A 2 -3.05 6.96 -8.71
N GLU A 3 -2.78 8.02 -9.48
CA GLU A 3 -3.44 8.25 -10.78
C GLU A 3 -3.05 7.21 -11.84
N LYS A 4 -1.76 6.86 -11.92
CA LYS A 4 -1.22 5.86 -12.87
C LYS A 4 -1.98 4.53 -12.76
N TYR A 5 -2.31 4.11 -11.55
CA TYR A 5 -2.99 2.84 -11.26
C TYR A 5 -4.48 3.01 -10.93
N LYS A 6 -5.03 4.22 -11.06
CA LYS A 6 -6.43 4.56 -10.73
C LYS A 6 -6.84 4.11 -9.32
N LEU A 7 -5.93 4.28 -8.36
CA LEU A 7 -6.17 3.95 -6.95
C LEU A 7 -7.07 5.00 -6.30
N GLY A 8 -7.74 4.61 -5.22
CA GLY A 8 -8.66 5.46 -4.46
C GLY A 8 -8.68 5.08 -2.98
N ASN A 9 -9.69 5.55 -2.25
CA ASN A 9 -9.85 5.19 -0.85
C ASN A 9 -10.16 3.68 -0.71
N PRO A 10 -9.57 2.95 0.26
CA PRO A 10 -9.85 1.52 0.43
C PRO A 10 -11.35 1.18 0.55
N LYS A 11 -12.17 2.10 1.08
CA LYS A 11 -13.63 1.94 1.19
C LYS A 11 -14.34 1.78 -0.17
N SER A 12 -13.76 2.30 -1.26
CA SER A 12 -14.36 2.19 -2.60
C SER A 12 -14.12 0.84 -3.27
N PHE A 13 -13.25 -0.01 -2.72
CA PHE A 13 -12.92 -1.31 -3.29
C PHE A 13 -13.69 -2.42 -2.57
N HIS A 14 -14.48 -3.18 -3.33
CA HIS A 14 -15.35 -4.23 -2.79
C HIS A 14 -14.59 -5.31 -1.98
N TYR A 15 -13.34 -5.58 -2.32
CA TYR A 15 -12.53 -6.53 -1.54
C TYR A 15 -12.00 -5.97 -0.23
N LEU A 16 -11.87 -4.65 -0.12
CA LEU A 16 -11.30 -4.00 1.07
C LEU A 16 -12.37 -3.51 2.04
N ASN A 17 -13.64 -3.42 1.61
CA ASN A 17 -14.71 -2.82 2.41
C ASN A 17 -15.62 -3.80 3.18
N GLN A 18 -15.27 -5.08 3.21
CA GLN A 18 -16.08 -6.12 3.86
C GLN A 18 -16.02 -6.05 5.39
N SER A 19 -14.89 -5.66 5.96
CA SER A 19 -14.67 -5.61 7.41
C SER A 19 -14.99 -4.27 8.05
N ASN A 20 -15.14 -3.21 7.25
CA ASN A 20 -15.25 -1.82 7.71
C ASN A 20 -14.10 -1.30 8.60
N CYS A 21 -12.95 -1.98 8.62
CA CYS A 21 -11.75 -1.57 9.32
C CYS A 21 -10.66 -1.16 8.31
N TYR A 22 -10.18 0.08 8.38
CA TYR A 22 -9.26 0.66 7.39
C TYR A 22 -8.07 1.38 8.01
N GLU A 23 -8.06 1.52 9.33
CA GLU A 23 -7.03 2.22 10.09
C GLU A 23 -6.80 1.45 11.39
N LEU A 24 -5.54 1.35 11.81
CA LEU A 24 -5.15 0.68 13.05
C LEU A 24 -4.37 1.66 13.93
N ALA A 25 -4.75 1.76 15.20
CA ALA A 25 -4.14 2.70 16.14
C ALA A 25 -2.63 2.45 16.27
N GLY A 26 -1.84 3.51 16.06
CA GLY A 26 -0.37 3.44 16.14
C GLY A 26 0.32 2.90 14.88
N VAL A 27 -0.43 2.58 13.82
CA VAL A 27 0.11 2.10 12.54
C VAL A 27 -0.08 3.15 11.45
N SER A 28 0.91 3.25 10.56
CA SER A 28 0.85 4.12 9.39
C SER A 28 1.18 3.31 8.14
N ASP A 29 0.15 2.92 7.38
CA ASP A 29 0.32 2.16 6.15
C ASP A 29 1.21 2.89 5.12
N ALA A 30 1.20 4.22 5.14
CA ALA A 30 2.06 5.04 4.29
C ALA A 30 3.54 4.87 4.65
N HIS A 31 3.88 4.85 5.94
CA HIS A 31 5.24 4.62 6.40
C HIS A 31 5.69 3.18 6.11
N ASP A 32 4.82 2.21 6.36
CA ASP A 32 5.10 0.79 6.15
C ASP A 32 5.26 0.46 4.66
N TYR A 33 4.51 1.11 3.77
CA TYR A 33 4.70 1.02 2.33
C TYR A 33 6.10 1.48 1.92
N ILE A 34 6.58 2.61 2.44
CA ILE A 34 7.93 3.13 2.15
C ILE A 34 9.00 2.18 2.69
N ALA A 35 8.83 1.68 3.91
CA ALA A 35 9.73 0.69 4.52
C ALA A 35 9.80 -0.59 3.67
N THR A 36 8.65 -1.06 3.18
CA THR A 36 8.56 -2.23 2.30
C THR A 36 9.29 -2.00 0.98
N ARG A 37 9.07 -0.85 0.31
CA ARG A 37 9.79 -0.47 -0.92
C ARG A 37 11.32 -0.45 -0.73
N ARG A 38 11.80 0.05 0.41
CA ARG A 38 13.23 0.03 0.76
C ARG A 38 13.74 -1.40 0.96
N ALA A 39 12.97 -2.25 1.65
CA ALA A 39 13.33 -3.66 1.81
C ALA A 39 13.40 -4.40 0.47
N MET A 40 12.49 -4.11 -0.46
CA MET A 40 12.49 -4.65 -1.82
C MET A 40 13.76 -4.28 -2.60
N ASP A 41 14.22 -3.03 -2.48
CA ASP A 41 15.49 -2.58 -3.05
C ASP A 41 16.69 -3.33 -2.46
N VAL A 42 16.73 -3.49 -1.13
CA VAL A 42 17.78 -4.24 -0.42
C VAL A 42 17.85 -5.71 -0.87
N VAL A 43 16.71 -6.35 -1.12
CA VAL A 43 16.68 -7.74 -1.62
C VAL A 43 16.86 -7.86 -3.15
N GLY A 44 17.08 -6.73 -3.84
CA GLY A 44 17.41 -6.70 -5.27
C GLY A 44 16.20 -6.75 -6.21
N ILE A 45 14.99 -6.40 -5.75
CA ILE A 45 13.83 -6.27 -6.62
C ILE A 45 13.86 -4.89 -7.29
N SER A 46 14.01 -4.86 -8.61
CA SER A 46 14.13 -3.62 -9.38
C SER A 46 12.83 -2.83 -9.41
N GLU A 47 12.90 -1.50 -9.58
CA GLU A 47 11.69 -0.65 -9.68
C GLU A 47 10.73 -1.04 -10.80
N LYS A 48 11.19 -1.78 -11.81
CA LYS A 48 10.36 -2.30 -12.90
C LYS A 48 9.56 -3.52 -12.48
N ASP A 49 10.13 -4.35 -11.60
CA ASP A 49 9.49 -5.56 -11.08
C ASP A 49 8.53 -5.25 -9.92
N GLN A 50 8.66 -4.05 -9.32
CA GLN A 50 7.74 -3.51 -8.32
C GLN A 50 6.55 -2.77 -8.96
#